data_AF-A0A942B5Q8-F1
#
_entry.id   AF-A0A942B5Q8-F1
#
_cell.length_a   1.000
_cell.length_b   1.000
_cell.length_c   1.000
_cell.angle_alpha   90.00
_cell.angle_beta   90.00
_cell.angle_gamma   90.00
#
_symmetry.space_group_name_H-M   'P 1'
#
loop_
_entity.id
_entity.type
_entity.pdbx_description
1 polymer ?
#
loop_
_entity_poly.entity_id
_entity_poly.type
_entity_poly.pdbx_seq_one_letter_code
_entity_poly.pdbx_strand_id
1 'polypeptide(L)'
;MNRIVLSGGVILAASMASATDLNFSGSADDAFVAYVSTNPNATGTSFVSGSSWGVTYTGNFTLTPGTTNYLHIDAFDVAGAPSMLIAQLGLSDSSFWFDDMTQSALSGDSNWSASLVGFGGATTPIIDEGVNGTSPWGSRPNIDPNAHFVWTDGNVSDHRYFTVQINTVPEPAALTVLGLGILPFLRQRKGR
;
A
#
# COMPACT_ATOMS: atom_id res chain seq x y z
N MET A 1 6.08 63.22 -14.95
CA MET A 1 6.17 62.46 -13.69
C MET A 1 5.73 61.03 -13.97
N ASN A 2 6.67 60.09 -14.07
CA ASN A 2 6.42 58.69 -14.42
C ASN A 2 5.79 57.95 -13.23
N ARG A 3 4.65 57.30 -13.46
CA ARG A 3 4.05 56.36 -12.51
C ARG A 3 4.68 54.99 -12.72
N ILE A 4 5.46 54.55 -11.73
CA ILE A 4 5.96 53.18 -11.63
C ILE A 4 4.80 52.32 -11.10
N VAL A 5 4.37 51.34 -11.89
CA VAL A 5 3.40 50.32 -11.44
C VAL A 5 4.22 49.15 -10.89
N LEU A 6 4.10 48.89 -9.58
CA LEU A 6 4.66 47.71 -8.94
C LEU A 6 3.72 46.52 -9.17
N SER A 7 4.14 45.57 -9.99
CA SER A 7 3.50 44.28 -10.16
C SER A 7 3.94 43.35 -9.03
N GLY A 8 3.06 43.09 -8.06
CA GLY A 8 3.29 42.07 -7.03
C GLY A 8 3.13 40.68 -7.62
N GLY A 9 4.23 39.93 -7.73
CA GLY A 9 4.21 38.51 -8.12
C GLY A 9 3.82 37.63 -6.93
N VAL A 10 2.80 36.79 -7.11
CA VAL A 10 2.48 35.70 -6.19
C VAL A 10 3.42 34.54 -6.50
N ILE A 11 4.26 34.16 -5.52
CA ILE A 11 5.09 32.95 -5.60
C ILE A 11 4.25 31.79 -5.10
N LEU A 12 3.83 30.91 -6.00
CA LEU A 12 3.26 29.60 -5.66
C LEU A 12 4.42 28.66 -5.33
N ALA A 13 4.63 28.40 -4.04
CA ALA A 13 5.52 27.33 -3.60
C ALA A 13 4.77 26.00 -3.76
N ALA A 14 5.09 25.23 -4.81
CA ALA A 14 4.71 23.83 -4.88
C ALA A 14 5.52 23.07 -3.82
N SER A 15 4.86 22.54 -2.80
CA SER A 15 5.49 21.56 -1.90
C SER A 15 5.72 20.29 -2.72
N MET A 16 6.97 19.92 -2.94
CA MET A 16 7.30 18.58 -3.43
C MET A 16 6.79 17.59 -2.39
N ALA A 17 5.77 16.81 -2.72
CA ALA A 17 5.34 15.70 -1.86
C ALA A 17 6.54 14.75 -1.70
N SER A 18 6.87 14.40 -0.47
CA SER A 18 7.84 13.32 -0.23
C SER A 18 7.23 12.03 -0.75
N ALA A 19 8.03 11.18 -1.38
CA ALA A 19 7.56 9.87 -1.78
C ALA A 19 7.31 9.01 -0.53
N THR A 20 6.15 8.37 -0.45
CA THR A 20 5.77 7.50 0.67
C THR A 20 6.38 6.12 0.48
N ASP A 21 7.01 5.61 1.53
CA ASP A 21 7.53 4.25 1.57
C ASP A 21 6.56 3.31 2.30
N LEU A 22 6.27 2.17 1.68
CA LEU A 22 5.75 0.98 2.34
C LEU A 22 6.90 0.28 3.06
N ASN A 23 6.76 0.06 4.36
CA ASN A 23 7.66 -0.74 5.17
C ASN A 23 7.01 -2.09 5.43
N PHE A 24 7.81 -3.14 5.27
CA PHE A 24 7.40 -4.54 5.45
C PHE A 24 8.31 -5.21 6.47
N SER A 25 7.70 -5.99 7.38
CA SER A 25 8.38 -6.96 8.23
C SER A 25 7.56 -8.24 8.21
N GLY A 26 8.15 -9.38 7.81
CA GLY A 26 7.38 -10.61 7.68
C GLY A 26 8.21 -11.88 7.58
N SER A 27 7.50 -13.00 7.68
CA SER A 27 8.03 -14.35 7.61
C SER A 27 6.97 -15.28 7.04
N ALA A 28 7.40 -16.37 6.41
CA ALA A 28 6.52 -17.43 5.95
C ALA A 28 7.13 -18.81 6.24
N ASP A 29 6.28 -19.82 6.29
CA ASP A 29 6.64 -21.23 6.36
C ASP A 29 6.10 -21.92 5.10
N ASP A 30 6.92 -22.20 4.08
CA ASP A 30 8.39 -22.17 4.10
C ASP A 30 9.03 -20.85 3.62
N ALA A 31 8.39 -20.17 2.67
CA ALA A 31 9.01 -19.08 1.93
C ALA A 31 8.00 -18.11 1.32
N PHE A 32 8.49 -16.93 0.94
CA PHE A 32 7.69 -15.92 0.26
C PHE A 32 8.53 -15.00 -0.64
N VAL A 33 7.84 -14.36 -1.58
CA VAL A 33 8.33 -13.17 -2.29
C VAL A 33 7.25 -12.09 -2.23
N ALA A 34 7.63 -10.89 -1.82
CA ALA A 34 6.76 -9.73 -1.80
C ALA A 34 7.06 -8.78 -2.96
N TYR A 35 5.99 -8.24 -3.53
CA TYR A 35 5.98 -7.37 -4.69
C TYR A 35 5.07 -6.17 -4.45
N VAL A 36 5.35 -5.06 -5.15
CA VAL A 36 4.43 -3.92 -5.24
C VAL A 36 4.02 -3.71 -6.69
N SER A 37 2.72 -3.54 -6.91
CA SER A 37 2.10 -3.32 -8.22
C SER A 37 1.12 -2.15 -8.17
N THR A 38 0.89 -1.47 -9.30
CA THR A 38 -0.23 -0.53 -9.48
C THR A 38 -1.42 -1.18 -10.21
N ASN A 39 -1.35 -2.49 -10.45
CA ASN A 39 -2.40 -3.28 -11.07
C ASN A 39 -2.71 -4.50 -10.18
N PRO A 40 -3.95 -4.67 -9.70
CA PRO A 40 -4.31 -5.75 -8.77
C PRO A 40 -4.13 -7.16 -9.36
N ASN A 41 -4.02 -7.27 -10.68
CA ASN A 41 -3.95 -8.53 -11.41
C ASN A 41 -2.54 -8.83 -11.94
N ALA A 42 -1.54 -8.00 -11.60
CA ALA A 42 -0.17 -8.17 -12.07
C ALA A 42 0.77 -8.25 -10.87
N THR A 43 1.74 -9.18 -10.92
CA THR A 43 2.71 -9.43 -9.86
C THR A 43 3.40 -8.16 -9.36
N GLY A 44 3.84 -7.27 -10.26
CA GLY A 44 4.56 -6.05 -9.89
C GLY A 44 6.07 -6.25 -9.75
N THR A 45 6.71 -5.38 -8.96
CA THR A 45 8.16 -5.36 -8.74
C THR A 45 8.51 -5.98 -7.39
N SER A 46 9.40 -6.97 -7.36
CA SER A 46 9.84 -7.60 -6.10
C SER A 46 10.73 -6.66 -5.30
N PHE A 47 10.62 -6.74 -3.97
CA PHE A 47 11.42 -5.89 -3.08
C PHE A 47 11.96 -6.61 -1.83
N VAL A 48 11.36 -7.73 -1.44
CA VAL A 48 11.85 -8.58 -0.36
C VAL A 48 11.41 -10.03 -0.56
N SER A 49 12.26 -10.97 -0.17
CA SER A 49 11.94 -12.40 -0.14
C SER A 49 12.55 -13.07 1.09
N GLY A 50 11.96 -14.19 1.49
CA GLY A 50 12.42 -14.97 2.63
C GLY A 50 12.17 -16.46 2.41
N SER A 51 12.94 -17.30 3.07
CA SER A 51 12.88 -18.77 2.91
C SER A 51 13.20 -19.51 4.21
N SER A 52 12.92 -18.87 5.34
CA SER A 52 13.14 -19.44 6.66
C SER A 52 12.12 -18.87 7.63
N TRP A 53 11.17 -19.70 8.05
CA TRP A 53 10.11 -19.33 9.01
C TRP A 53 10.66 -18.80 10.35
N GLY A 54 11.90 -19.19 10.67
CA GLY A 54 12.63 -18.76 11.86
C GLY A 54 13.06 -17.29 11.84
N VAL A 55 13.04 -16.64 10.67
CA VAL A 55 13.67 -15.35 10.42
C VAL A 55 12.65 -14.32 9.97
N THR A 56 12.69 -13.14 10.58
CA THR A 56 11.93 -11.98 10.12
C THR A 56 12.72 -11.23 9.06
N TYR A 57 12.13 -11.07 7.88
CA TYR A 57 12.68 -10.34 6.76
C TYR A 57 12.02 -8.97 6.66
N THR A 58 12.85 -7.93 6.52
CA THR A 58 12.38 -6.54 6.41
C THR A 58 12.75 -5.95 5.07
N GLY A 59 11.87 -5.13 4.51
CA GLY A 59 12.13 -4.39 3.28
C GLY A 59 11.29 -3.12 3.23
N ASN A 60 11.65 -2.23 2.30
CA ASN A 60 10.82 -1.07 1.98
C ASN A 60 10.66 -0.91 0.47
N PHE A 61 9.60 -0.21 0.08
CA PHE A 61 9.33 0.10 -1.32
C PHE A 61 8.64 1.46 -1.42
N THR A 62 9.17 2.32 -2.28
CA THR A 62 8.57 3.63 -2.56
C THR A 62 7.32 3.48 -3.43
N LEU A 63 6.17 3.87 -2.89
CA LEU A 63 4.87 3.76 -3.55
C LEU A 63 4.75 4.74 -4.73
N THR A 64 3.98 4.36 -5.74
CA THR A 64 3.70 5.25 -6.88
C THR A 64 2.64 6.28 -6.47
N PRO A 65 2.96 7.60 -6.42
CA PRO A 65 2.02 8.63 -6.02
C PRO A 65 0.80 8.74 -6.95
N GLY A 66 -0.35 9.15 -6.40
CA GLY A 66 -1.55 9.47 -7.18
C GLY A 66 -2.28 8.26 -7.79
N THR A 67 -1.87 7.04 -7.45
CA THR A 67 -2.55 5.80 -7.85
C THR A 67 -2.64 4.84 -6.67
N THR A 68 -3.65 3.96 -6.70
CA THR A 68 -3.68 2.80 -5.80
C THR A 68 -2.50 1.89 -6.10
N ASN A 69 -1.83 1.46 -5.03
CA ASN A 69 -0.78 0.45 -5.07
C ASN A 69 -1.32 -0.82 -4.39
N TYR A 70 -0.69 -1.95 -4.69
CA TYR A 70 -1.04 -3.27 -4.16
C TYR A 70 0.25 -3.91 -3.67
N LEU A 71 0.28 -4.29 -2.40
CA LEU A 71 1.24 -5.26 -1.90
C LEU A 71 0.73 -6.64 -2.30
N HIS A 72 1.57 -7.39 -2.99
CA HIS A 72 1.33 -8.76 -3.40
C HIS A 72 2.38 -9.65 -2.74
N ILE A 73 1.95 -10.75 -2.11
CA ILE A 73 2.85 -11.74 -1.52
C ILE A 73 2.52 -13.10 -2.10
N ASP A 74 3.49 -13.69 -2.77
CA ASP A 74 3.46 -15.10 -3.16
C ASP A 74 4.16 -15.89 -2.06
N ALA A 75 3.38 -16.51 -1.18
CA ALA A 75 3.87 -17.38 -0.12
C ALA A 75 3.68 -18.83 -0.57
N PHE A 76 4.66 -19.68 -0.31
CA PHE A 76 4.62 -21.06 -0.80
C PHE A 76 5.15 -22.03 0.25
N ASP A 77 4.38 -23.11 0.40
CA ASP A 77 4.71 -24.28 1.19
C ASP A 77 5.47 -25.26 0.28
N VAL A 78 6.62 -25.75 0.72
CA VAL A 78 7.50 -26.67 -0.02
C VAL A 78 7.66 -28.00 0.73
N ALA A 79 7.66 -27.96 2.06
CA ALA A 79 7.87 -29.10 2.93
C ALA A 79 6.56 -29.77 3.41
N GLY A 80 5.42 -29.14 3.14
CA GLY A 80 4.10 -29.55 3.63
C GLY A 80 3.75 -28.87 4.94
N ALA A 81 2.50 -29.06 5.39
CA ALA A 81 2.02 -28.49 6.65
C ALA A 81 2.92 -28.82 7.85
N PRO A 82 3.05 -27.90 8.84
CA PRO A 82 2.31 -26.64 8.97
C PRO A 82 2.82 -25.53 8.04
N SER A 83 1.93 -24.62 7.63
CA SER A 83 2.27 -23.50 6.72
C SER A 83 1.71 -22.20 7.26
N MET A 84 2.42 -21.10 7.08
CA MET A 84 1.96 -19.79 7.52
C MET A 84 2.56 -18.66 6.70
N LEU A 85 1.87 -17.52 6.74
CA LEU A 85 2.41 -16.20 6.50
C LEU A 85 2.13 -15.35 7.75
N ILE A 86 3.08 -14.51 8.14
CA ILE A 86 2.87 -13.46 9.14
C ILE A 86 3.61 -12.20 8.70
N ALA A 87 2.93 -11.06 8.81
CA ALA A 87 3.50 -9.79 8.37
C ALA A 87 2.94 -8.60 9.15
N GLN A 88 3.75 -7.55 9.20
CA GLN A 88 3.39 -6.22 9.65
C GLN A 88 3.81 -5.21 8.57
N LEU A 89 2.90 -4.30 8.26
CA LEU A 89 3.06 -3.25 7.28
C LEU A 89 2.98 -1.88 7.96
N GLY A 90 3.71 -0.91 7.42
CA GLY A 90 3.63 0.49 7.87
C GLY A 90 3.94 1.47 6.75
N LEU A 91 3.23 2.59 6.73
CA LEU A 91 3.46 3.69 5.78
C LEU A 91 4.33 4.77 6.44
N SER A 92 5.26 5.37 5.68
CA SER A 92 6.16 6.40 6.20
C SER A 92 5.49 7.73 6.52
N ASP A 93 4.34 8.00 5.90
CA ASP A 93 3.57 9.23 6.03
C ASP A 93 2.11 9.01 5.62
N SER A 94 1.28 10.03 5.83
CA SER A 94 -0.16 9.98 5.64
C SER A 94 -0.63 10.23 4.20
N SER A 95 0.23 10.14 3.18
CA SER A 95 -0.17 10.33 1.77
C SER A 95 -0.90 9.11 1.19
N PHE A 96 -0.83 7.97 1.88
CA PHE A 96 -1.52 6.73 1.56
C PHE A 96 -2.24 6.16 2.79
N TRP A 97 -3.11 5.18 2.61
CA TRP A 97 -3.75 4.42 3.68
C TRP A 97 -4.12 2.99 3.23
N PHE A 98 -4.27 2.08 4.20
CA PHE A 98 -4.86 0.75 3.97
C PHE A 98 -6.40 0.83 3.92
N ASP A 99 -7.09 -0.21 3.45
CA ASP A 99 -8.55 -0.18 3.23
C ASP A 99 -9.39 0.19 4.46
N ASP A 100 -8.87 -0.08 5.66
CA ASP A 100 -9.45 0.34 6.94
C ASP A 100 -9.13 1.80 7.35
N MET A 101 -8.53 2.59 6.45
CA MET A 101 -8.10 3.98 6.64
C MET A 101 -6.96 4.17 7.66
N THR A 102 -6.17 3.13 7.92
CA THR A 102 -5.02 3.20 8.84
C THR A 102 -3.68 3.37 8.12
N GLN A 103 -2.62 3.56 8.92
CA GLN A 103 -1.21 3.67 8.48
C GLN A 103 -0.39 2.40 8.72
N SER A 104 -1.02 1.38 9.30
CA SER A 104 -0.38 0.12 9.67
C SER A 104 -1.38 -1.01 9.49
N ALA A 105 -0.94 -2.14 8.92
CA ALA A 105 -1.77 -3.33 8.79
C ALA A 105 -0.98 -4.54 9.29
N LEU A 106 -1.63 -5.39 10.06
CA LEU A 106 -1.11 -6.65 10.54
C LEU A 106 -1.76 -7.80 9.78
N SER A 107 -1.04 -8.89 9.55
CA SER A 107 -1.66 -10.11 9.05
C SER A 107 -2.75 -10.57 10.03
N GLY A 108 -3.91 -10.94 9.50
CA GLY A 108 -5.12 -11.23 10.29
C GLY A 108 -6.15 -10.09 10.27
N ASP A 109 -5.75 -8.86 9.94
CA ASP A 109 -6.67 -7.74 9.77
C ASP A 109 -7.54 -7.90 8.51
N SER A 110 -8.65 -7.15 8.45
CA SER A 110 -9.56 -7.12 7.29
C SER A 110 -8.96 -6.54 6.00
N ASN A 111 -7.75 -5.97 6.05
CA ASN A 111 -7.03 -5.42 4.90
C ASN A 111 -6.49 -6.50 3.95
N TRP A 112 -6.50 -7.76 4.37
CA TRP A 112 -5.91 -8.87 3.65
C TRP A 112 -6.93 -9.65 2.83
N SER A 113 -6.55 -9.98 1.61
CA SER A 113 -7.25 -10.95 0.78
C SER A 113 -6.27 -12.01 0.30
N ALA A 114 -6.76 -13.20 -0.02
CA ALA A 114 -5.95 -14.29 -0.52
C ALA A 114 -6.58 -14.94 -1.75
N SER A 115 -5.77 -15.58 -2.59
CA SER A 115 -6.22 -16.42 -3.70
C SER A 115 -5.32 -17.66 -3.85
N LEU A 116 -5.90 -18.73 -4.41
CA LEU A 116 -5.21 -19.98 -4.72
C LEU A 116 -4.63 -20.02 -6.14
N VAL A 117 -5.04 -19.10 -7.02
CA VAL A 117 -4.77 -19.20 -8.47
C VAL A 117 -3.92 -18.06 -9.03
N GLY A 118 -3.59 -17.06 -8.22
CA GLY A 118 -2.77 -15.92 -8.59
C GLY A 118 -3.29 -14.60 -8.04
N PHE A 119 -2.51 -13.53 -8.21
CA PHE A 119 -2.94 -12.16 -7.91
C PHE A 119 -4.11 -11.75 -8.82
N GLY A 120 -5.12 -11.10 -8.24
CA GLY A 120 -6.37 -10.78 -8.96
C GLY A 120 -7.30 -11.98 -9.19
N GLY A 121 -6.92 -13.17 -8.70
CA GLY A 121 -7.75 -14.37 -8.72
C GLY A 121 -8.96 -14.28 -7.79
N ALA A 122 -9.83 -15.29 -7.86
CA ALA A 122 -10.97 -15.39 -6.97
C ALA A 122 -10.51 -15.41 -5.49
N THR A 123 -11.15 -14.59 -4.66
CA THR A 123 -10.84 -14.52 -3.24
C THR A 123 -11.15 -15.85 -2.55
N THR A 124 -10.23 -16.27 -1.70
CA THR A 124 -10.35 -17.44 -0.83
C THR A 124 -10.33 -17.00 0.63
N PRO A 125 -11.11 -17.65 1.51
CA PRO A 125 -11.07 -17.36 2.94
C PRO A 125 -9.66 -17.53 3.52
N ILE A 126 -9.23 -16.53 4.29
CA ILE A 126 -8.03 -16.61 5.11
C ILE A 126 -8.38 -17.33 6.42
N ILE A 127 -7.54 -18.28 6.80
CA ILE A 127 -7.59 -18.98 8.08
C ILE A 127 -6.62 -18.28 9.03
N ASP A 128 -7.09 -17.97 10.23
CA ASP A 128 -6.29 -17.47 11.34
C ASP A 128 -5.78 -18.65 12.17
N GLU A 129 -4.47 -18.83 12.20
CA GLU A 129 -3.76 -19.89 12.94
C GLU A 129 -3.28 -19.42 14.32
N GLY A 130 -3.61 -18.18 14.70
CA GLY A 130 -3.34 -17.57 15.99
C GLY A 130 -2.33 -16.43 15.93
N VAL A 131 -2.25 -15.67 17.03
CA VAL A 131 -1.34 -14.52 17.19
C VAL A 131 0.13 -14.94 17.20
N ASN A 132 1.01 -13.97 16.93
CA ASN A 132 2.46 -14.09 17.03
C ASN A 132 2.89 -14.63 18.41
N GLY A 133 3.49 -15.81 18.44
CA GLY A 133 3.71 -16.57 19.69
C GLY A 133 2.98 -17.89 19.76
N THR A 134 2.00 -18.13 18.89
CA THR A 134 1.24 -19.38 18.83
C THR A 134 2.09 -20.54 18.32
N SER A 135 1.92 -21.72 18.92
CA SER A 135 2.56 -22.97 18.51
C SER A 135 1.99 -23.42 17.15
N PRO A 136 2.80 -23.98 16.22
CA PRO A 136 4.18 -24.44 16.41
C PRO A 136 5.27 -23.38 16.19
N TRP A 137 4.95 -22.24 15.59
CA TRP A 137 5.95 -21.27 15.13
C TRP A 137 6.53 -20.39 16.25
N GLY A 138 5.81 -20.19 17.34
CA GLY A 138 6.26 -19.36 18.47
C GLY A 138 6.42 -17.89 18.08
N SER A 139 7.19 -17.12 18.85
CA SER A 139 7.30 -15.67 18.63
C SER A 139 8.27 -15.31 17.50
N ARG A 140 7.85 -14.42 16.61
CA ARG A 140 8.65 -13.80 15.55
C ARG A 140 9.13 -12.42 16.04
N PRO A 141 10.44 -12.21 16.22
CA PRO A 141 10.96 -10.91 16.63
C PRO A 141 10.71 -9.86 15.54
N ASN A 142 10.59 -8.58 15.93
CA ASN A 142 10.36 -7.46 15.01
C ASN A 142 9.07 -7.54 14.16
N ILE A 143 8.11 -8.35 14.61
CA ILE A 143 6.72 -8.35 14.14
C ILE A 143 5.84 -8.11 15.37
N ASP A 144 4.80 -7.28 15.22
CA ASP A 144 3.85 -6.98 16.29
C ASP A 144 3.33 -8.26 16.97
N PRO A 145 3.24 -8.31 18.31
CA PRO A 145 2.65 -9.45 19.03
C PRO A 145 1.19 -9.74 18.66
N ASN A 146 0.45 -8.75 18.14
CA ASN A 146 -0.93 -8.90 17.69
C ASN A 146 -1.06 -9.28 16.21
N ALA A 147 0.03 -9.41 15.46
CA ALA A 147 -0.04 -9.96 14.11
C ALA A 147 -0.36 -11.46 14.18
N HIS A 148 -1.19 -11.95 13.26
CA HIS A 148 -1.62 -13.34 13.22
C HIS A 148 -0.88 -14.13 12.16
N PHE A 149 -0.57 -15.39 12.46
CA PHE A 149 -0.24 -16.39 11.46
C PHE A 149 -1.49 -16.65 10.63
N VAL A 150 -1.37 -16.44 9.33
CA VAL A 150 -2.49 -16.60 8.39
C VAL A 150 -2.12 -17.59 7.30
N TRP A 151 -3.11 -18.36 6.87
CA TRP A 151 -3.00 -19.22 5.70
C TRP A 151 -4.33 -19.30 4.96
N THR A 152 -4.48 -20.26 4.04
CA THR A 152 -5.78 -20.60 3.47
C THR A 152 -5.94 -22.12 3.40
N ASP A 153 -7.18 -22.59 3.32
CA ASP A 153 -7.48 -23.99 3.02
C ASP A 153 -6.91 -24.39 1.64
N GLY A 154 -6.69 -25.69 1.43
CA GLY A 154 -6.17 -26.26 0.19
C GLY A 154 -5.08 -27.31 0.38
N ASN A 155 -4.50 -27.79 -0.72
CA ASN A 155 -3.45 -28.80 -0.67
C ASN A 155 -2.20 -28.26 0.04
N VAL A 156 -1.49 -29.20 0.68
CA VAL A 156 -0.12 -29.03 1.17
C VAL A 156 0.84 -29.01 -0.02
N SER A 157 1.89 -28.20 0.07
CA SER A 157 2.88 -27.93 -0.99
C SER A 157 2.37 -27.14 -2.20
N ASP A 158 1.77 -25.97 -1.97
CA ASP A 158 1.26 -25.07 -3.01
C ASP A 158 1.53 -23.59 -2.69
N HIS A 159 1.36 -22.75 -3.71
CA HIS A 159 1.41 -21.29 -3.62
C HIS A 159 0.12 -20.70 -3.03
N ARG A 160 0.25 -19.57 -2.34
CA ARG A 160 -0.82 -18.74 -1.79
C ARG A 160 -0.52 -17.28 -2.07
N TYR A 161 -1.49 -16.61 -2.69
CA TYR A 161 -1.33 -15.24 -3.18
C TYR A 161 -2.08 -14.29 -2.26
N PHE A 162 -1.38 -13.64 -1.35
CA PHE A 162 -1.94 -12.63 -0.46
C PHE A 162 -1.83 -11.24 -1.07
N THR A 163 -2.84 -10.41 -0.86
CA THR A 163 -2.90 -9.04 -1.37
C THR A 163 -3.43 -8.08 -0.32
N VAL A 164 -2.78 -6.93 -0.22
CA VAL A 164 -3.22 -5.75 0.54
C VAL A 164 -3.28 -4.56 -0.39
N GLN A 165 -4.44 -3.87 -0.41
CA GLN A 165 -4.62 -2.65 -1.18
C GLN A 165 -4.13 -1.44 -0.38
N ILE A 166 -3.45 -0.53 -1.08
CA ILE A 166 -2.86 0.69 -0.52
C ILE A 166 -3.37 1.87 -1.35
N ASN A 167 -4.28 2.64 -0.75
CA ASN A 167 -4.98 3.72 -1.43
C ASN A 167 -4.25 5.03 -1.27
N THR A 168 -4.27 5.87 -2.30
CA THR A 168 -3.72 7.23 -2.25
C THR A 168 -4.73 8.19 -1.63
N VAL A 169 -4.24 9.17 -0.87
CA VAL A 169 -5.03 10.38 -0.58
C VAL A 169 -5.26 11.11 -1.89
N PRO A 170 -6.52 11.47 -2.25
CA PRO A 170 -6.74 12.39 -3.35
C PRO A 170 -6.00 13.70 -3.04
N GLU A 171 -5.11 14.13 -3.94
CA GLU A 171 -4.49 15.44 -3.79
C GLU A 171 -5.60 16.49 -3.62
N PRO A 172 -5.49 17.41 -2.63
CA PRO A 172 -6.40 18.53 -2.58
C PRO A 172 -6.28 19.24 -3.92
N ALA A 173 -7.37 19.28 -4.69
CA ALA A 173 -7.41 19.95 -5.98
C ALA A 173 -7.09 21.44 -5.78
N ALA A 174 -5.81 21.77 -5.77
CA ALA A 174 -5.35 23.13 -5.60
C ALA A 174 -5.66 23.88 -6.89
N LEU A 175 -6.80 24.58 -6.88
CA LEU A 175 -7.04 25.80 -7.65
C LEU A 175 -7.23 25.66 -9.17
N THR A 176 -8.12 24.79 -9.65
CA THR A 176 -8.79 25.01 -10.95
C THR A 176 -9.84 26.14 -10.90
N VAL A 177 -10.01 26.81 -9.75
CA VAL A 177 -11.04 27.86 -9.51
C VAL A 177 -10.64 29.26 -9.99
N LEU A 178 -9.41 29.50 -10.47
CA LEU A 178 -9.01 30.83 -11.00
C LEU A 178 -9.32 31.05 -12.49
N GLY A 179 -9.97 30.10 -13.18
CA GLY A 179 -10.24 30.20 -14.63
C GLY A 179 -11.54 30.88 -15.06
N LEU A 180 -12.47 31.22 -14.15
CA LEU A 180 -13.85 31.62 -14.53
C LEU A 180 -14.25 33.06 -14.19
N GLY A 181 -13.31 33.96 -13.87
CA GLY A 181 -13.64 35.17 -13.13
C GLY A 181 -13.22 36.54 -13.67
N ILE A 182 -12.97 36.78 -14.97
CA ILE A 182 -12.90 38.17 -15.47
C ILE A 182 -13.54 38.30 -16.88
N LEU A 183 -14.87 38.46 -16.92
CA LEU A 183 -15.56 39.13 -18.02
C LEU A 183 -15.87 40.56 -17.56
N PRO A 184 -15.22 41.62 -18.10
CA PRO A 184 -15.78 42.95 -18.03
C PRO A 184 -16.67 43.16 -19.26
N PHE A 185 -17.97 43.28 -18.98
CA PHE A 185 -18.89 43.98 -19.86
C PHE A 185 -18.34 45.37 -20.21
N LEU A 186 -18.01 45.62 -21.48
CA LEU A 186 -18.02 46.98 -22.01
C LEU A 186 -19.24 47.14 -22.92
N ARG A 187 -20.35 47.47 -22.28
CA ARG A 187 -21.54 48.07 -22.89
C ARG A 187 -21.59 49.53 -22.45
N GLN A 188 -21.49 50.45 -23.42
CA GLN A 188 -22.10 51.80 -23.53
C GLN A 188 -21.17 52.71 -24.34
N ARG A 189 -21.59 53.67 -25.17
CA ARG A 189 -22.86 54.06 -25.83
C ARG A 189 -22.50 55.22 -26.78
N LYS A 190 -23.17 55.30 -27.93
CA LYS A 190 -23.18 56.33 -29.00
C LYS A 190 -22.83 57.79 -28.60
N GLY A 191 -22.20 58.52 -29.53
CA GLY A 191 -22.27 59.97 -29.64
C GLY A 191 -21.92 60.47 -31.06
N ARG A 192 -22.96 60.95 -31.77
CA ARG A 192 -23.05 61.82 -32.97
C ARG A 192 -21.94 61.82 -34.03
#